data_AF-A0ABC8EBV0-F1
#
_entry.id   AF-A0ABC8EBV0-F1
#
_cell.length_a   1.000
_cell.length_b   1.000
_cell.length_c   1.000
_cell.angle_alpha   90.00
_cell.angle_beta   90.00
_cell.angle_gamma   90.00
#
_symmetry.space_group_name_H-M   'P 1'
#
loop_
_entity.id
_entity.type
_entity.pdbx_description
1 polymer ?
#
loop_
_entity_poly.entity_id
_entity_poly.type
_entity_poly.pdbx_seq_one_letter_code
_entity_poly.pdbx_strand_id
1 'polypeptide(L)'
;MLANKINKQVFVIIDEYDNFANELITGGKQNTYESILHGEGFVKVFYKALKDATMDRFNIHTMYSVKENFKSPLFYLGMLTIKGQGLSVTVLKVPNYVIKTIYWEQYFQRINLEYNIQTKDVRDAITEMRVYGNIEALAEIIGKILEDLFNRDLMQMDEKHIKMMFLTLLGIDNTYFIQSEAENSKGYVDIMLKRKIQYKDITKFQWIIELKYIKESERKTLEKVKEEGLNQLKGYAESKIVKEQLGEEGLKKALIIVEGKKDIYTVQL
;
A
#
# COMPACT_ATOMS: atom_id res chain seq x y z
N MET A 1 -41.61 -3.28 -6.32
CA MET A 1 -40.50 -2.61 -7.03
C MET A 1 -40.30 -3.20 -8.41
N LEU A 2 -39.88 -2.38 -9.38
CA LEU A 2 -39.65 -2.76 -10.79
C LEU A 2 -38.80 -4.04 -10.95
N ALA A 3 -37.74 -4.19 -10.15
CA ALA A 3 -36.85 -5.37 -10.14
C ALA A 3 -37.59 -6.70 -9.96
N ASN A 4 -38.57 -6.76 -9.04
CA ASN A 4 -39.38 -7.97 -8.80
C ASN A 4 -40.37 -8.22 -9.96
N LYS A 5 -40.84 -7.17 -10.63
CA LYS A 5 -41.75 -7.31 -11.78
C LYS A 5 -41.02 -7.81 -13.03
N ILE A 6 -39.74 -7.48 -13.20
CA ILE A 6 -38.95 -7.85 -14.39
C ILE A 6 -38.00 -9.02 -14.14
N ASN A 7 -37.99 -9.57 -12.92
CA ASN A 7 -37.11 -10.65 -12.47
C ASN A 7 -35.61 -10.44 -12.85
N LYS A 8 -35.12 -9.21 -12.73
CA LYS A 8 -33.73 -8.83 -13.00
C LYS A 8 -33.18 -7.97 -11.88
N GLN A 9 -31.87 -8.08 -11.64
CA GLN A 9 -31.15 -7.14 -10.80
C GLN A 9 -31.12 -5.77 -11.47
N VAL A 10 -31.53 -4.74 -10.74
CA VAL A 10 -31.54 -3.36 -11.20
C VAL A 10 -30.51 -2.59 -10.39
N PHE A 11 -29.59 -1.93 -11.08
CA PHE A 11 -28.60 -1.05 -10.48
C PHE A 11 -29.04 0.40 -10.69
N VAL A 12 -29.03 1.19 -9.63
CA VAL A 12 -29.30 2.63 -9.68
C VAL A 12 -28.00 3.34 -9.34
N ILE A 13 -27.49 4.14 -10.28
CA ILE A 13 -26.32 4.99 -10.08
C ILE A 13 -26.85 6.42 -10.04
N ILE A 14 -26.51 7.16 -8.99
CA ILE A 14 -26.86 8.57 -8.86
C ILE A 14 -25.55 9.34 -8.98
N ASP A 15 -25.51 10.24 -9.96
CA ASP A 15 -24.37 11.11 -10.24
C ASP A 15 -24.81 12.57 -10.06
N GLU A 16 -23.84 13.46 -9.80
CA GLU A 16 -24.04 14.91 -9.70
C GLU A 16 -25.11 15.40 -8.68
N TYR A 17 -25.36 14.66 -7.61
CA TYR A 17 -26.37 15.03 -6.60
C TYR A 17 -26.05 16.36 -5.89
N ASP A 18 -24.77 16.67 -5.75
CA ASP A 18 -24.23 17.90 -5.18
C ASP A 18 -24.35 19.06 -6.17
N ASN A 19 -24.12 18.82 -7.46
CA ASN A 19 -24.31 19.82 -8.52
C ASN A 19 -25.76 20.34 -8.54
N PHE A 20 -26.74 19.45 -8.44
CA PHE A 20 -28.16 19.81 -8.32
C PHE A 20 -28.45 20.71 -7.10
N ALA A 21 -27.92 20.35 -5.93
CA ALA A 21 -28.11 21.16 -4.73
C ALA A 21 -27.43 22.53 -4.85
N ASN A 22 -26.21 22.55 -5.41
CA ASN A 22 -25.42 23.75 -5.60
C ASN A 22 -26.08 24.72 -6.59
N GLU A 23 -26.65 24.25 -7.70
CA GLU A 23 -27.39 25.09 -8.65
C GLU A 23 -28.63 25.74 -8.01
N LEU A 24 -29.37 25.01 -7.17
CA LEU A 24 -30.56 25.55 -6.50
C LEU A 24 -30.22 26.62 -5.47
N ILE A 25 -29.14 26.40 -4.71
CA ILE A 25 -28.66 27.34 -3.68
C ILE A 25 -28.05 28.59 -4.35
N THR A 26 -27.15 28.41 -5.33
CA THR A 26 -26.47 29.52 -6.02
C THR A 26 -27.39 30.31 -6.95
N GLY A 27 -28.41 29.66 -7.52
CA GLY A 27 -29.44 30.30 -8.34
C GLY A 27 -30.53 31.05 -7.55
N GLY A 28 -30.41 31.16 -6.21
CA GLY A 28 -31.37 31.89 -5.37
C GLY A 28 -32.76 31.24 -5.26
N LYS A 29 -32.90 29.96 -5.61
CA LYS A 29 -34.19 29.23 -5.63
C LYS A 29 -34.50 28.55 -4.30
N GLN A 30 -34.37 29.29 -3.20
CA GLN A 30 -34.42 28.72 -1.84
C GLN A 30 -35.77 28.07 -1.51
N ASN A 31 -36.89 28.63 -1.98
CA ASN A 31 -38.21 28.03 -1.79
C ASN A 31 -38.36 26.68 -2.53
N THR A 32 -37.75 26.55 -3.71
CA THR A 32 -37.74 25.31 -4.50
C THR A 32 -36.80 24.28 -3.86
N TYR A 33 -35.65 24.73 -3.36
CA TYR A 33 -34.73 23.89 -2.59
C TYR A 33 -35.43 23.29 -1.35
N GLU A 34 -36.13 24.12 -0.57
CA GLU A 34 -36.87 23.67 0.61
C GLU A 34 -38.00 22.70 0.26
N SER A 35 -38.82 23.01 -0.76
CA SER A 35 -39.96 22.15 -1.14
C SER A 35 -39.56 20.78 -1.68
N ILE A 36 -38.37 20.67 -2.29
CA ILE A 36 -37.87 19.41 -2.86
C ILE A 36 -37.15 18.54 -1.81
N LEU A 37 -36.49 19.16 -0.82
CA LEU A 37 -35.64 18.45 0.16
C LEU A 37 -36.29 18.23 1.53
N HIS A 38 -37.27 19.06 1.93
CA HIS A 38 -37.91 18.99 3.25
C HIS A 38 -39.30 18.35 3.19
N GLY A 39 -39.84 17.94 4.35
CA GLY A 39 -41.19 17.36 4.45
C GLY A 39 -41.38 16.08 3.61
N GLU A 40 -42.34 16.12 2.69
CA GLU A 40 -42.65 15.11 1.66
C GLU A 40 -42.02 15.43 0.29
N GLY A 41 -40.98 16.27 0.27
CA GLY A 41 -40.26 16.63 -0.95
C GLY A 41 -39.73 15.42 -1.72
N PHE A 42 -39.78 15.52 -3.05
CA PHE A 42 -39.50 14.40 -3.96
C PHE A 42 -38.15 13.72 -3.69
N VAL A 43 -37.09 14.50 -3.43
CA VAL A 43 -35.74 13.93 -3.22
C VAL A 43 -35.73 13.06 -1.97
N LYS A 44 -36.32 13.52 -0.87
CA LYS A 44 -36.39 12.75 0.38
C LYS A 44 -37.24 11.50 0.23
N VAL A 45 -38.39 11.59 -0.45
CA VAL A 45 -39.25 10.43 -0.74
C VAL A 45 -38.55 9.41 -1.64
N PHE A 46 -37.85 9.89 -2.67
CA PHE A 46 -37.07 9.07 -3.59
C PHE A 46 -35.94 8.31 -2.88
N TYR A 47 -35.12 8.99 -2.08
CA TYR A 47 -34.03 8.33 -1.33
C TYR A 47 -34.54 7.41 -0.22
N LYS A 48 -35.68 7.76 0.42
CA LYS A 48 -36.34 6.84 1.37
C LYS A 48 -36.80 5.57 0.67
N ALA A 49 -37.44 5.69 -0.50
CA ALA A 49 -37.85 4.53 -1.29
C ALA A 49 -36.65 3.68 -1.74
N LEU A 50 -35.52 4.30 -2.13
CA LEU A 50 -34.28 3.57 -2.43
C LEU A 50 -33.71 2.87 -1.19
N LYS A 51 -33.74 3.50 -0.02
CA LYS A 51 -33.24 2.92 1.23
C LYS A 51 -34.09 1.71 1.65
N ASP A 52 -35.41 1.83 1.60
CA ASP A 52 -36.35 0.76 1.91
C ASP A 52 -36.22 -0.39 0.88
N ALA A 53 -35.94 -0.05 -0.38
CA ALA A 53 -35.71 -0.98 -1.48
C ALA A 53 -34.39 -1.76 -1.40
N THR A 54 -33.38 -1.21 -0.72
CA THR A 54 -32.00 -1.74 -0.68
C THR A 54 -31.63 -2.32 0.67
N MET A 55 -32.60 -2.47 1.58
CA MET A 55 -32.37 -2.98 2.93
C MET A 55 -31.38 -4.17 2.91
N ASP A 56 -30.28 -3.97 3.63
CA ASP A 56 -29.05 -4.77 3.79
C ASP A 56 -27.84 -4.54 2.87
N ARG A 57 -27.94 -3.87 1.71
CA ARG A 57 -26.79 -3.79 0.77
C ARG A 57 -26.09 -2.44 0.62
N PHE A 58 -26.70 -1.34 1.06
CA PHE A 58 -26.18 0.02 0.84
C PHE A 58 -26.30 0.92 2.07
N ASN A 59 -25.88 0.43 3.24
CA ASN A 59 -25.67 1.30 4.38
C ASN A 59 -24.22 1.82 4.31
N ILE A 60 -24.00 3.13 4.47
CA ILE A 60 -22.64 3.69 4.62
C ILE A 60 -21.88 2.93 5.72
N HIS A 61 -22.60 2.52 6.77
CA HIS A 61 -22.04 1.66 7.81
C HIS A 61 -21.62 0.27 7.29
N THR A 62 -22.34 -0.36 6.36
CA THR A 62 -21.94 -1.67 5.78
C THR A 62 -20.84 -1.52 4.71
N MET A 63 -20.63 -0.32 4.17
CA MET A 63 -19.55 -0.01 3.23
C MET A 63 -18.17 -0.08 3.91
N TYR A 64 -18.08 0.39 5.17
CA TYR A 64 -16.86 0.35 5.97
C TYR A 64 -16.75 -0.86 6.90
N SER A 65 -17.87 -1.54 7.22
CA SER A 65 -17.89 -2.63 8.20
C SER A 65 -17.93 -4.04 7.59
N VAL A 66 -18.24 -4.19 6.30
CA VAL A 66 -18.23 -5.50 5.60
C VAL A 66 -16.96 -5.59 4.75
N LYS A 67 -16.11 -6.58 5.04
CA LYS A 67 -14.80 -6.78 4.39
C LYS A 67 -14.89 -6.87 2.86
N GLU A 68 -15.98 -7.40 2.33
CA GLU A 68 -16.24 -7.53 0.89
C GLU A 68 -16.56 -6.19 0.21
N ASN A 69 -17.11 -5.21 0.95
CA ASN A 69 -17.51 -3.90 0.41
C ASN A 69 -16.38 -2.86 0.47
N PHE A 70 -15.28 -3.15 1.16
CA PHE A 70 -14.17 -2.21 1.35
C PHE A 70 -13.52 -1.73 0.04
N LYS A 71 -13.62 -2.51 -1.04
CA LYS A 71 -13.10 -2.13 -2.36
C LYS A 71 -13.86 -0.96 -2.99
N SER A 72 -15.16 -0.83 -2.70
CA SER A 72 -16.03 0.19 -3.30
C SER A 72 -15.68 1.61 -2.82
N PRO A 73 -15.52 1.90 -1.51
CA PRO A 73 -15.04 3.20 -1.05
C PRO A 73 -13.67 3.55 -1.59
N LEU A 74 -12.73 2.59 -1.62
CA LEU A 74 -11.39 2.85 -2.15
C LEU A 74 -11.41 3.20 -3.63
N PHE A 75 -12.28 2.56 -4.42
CA PHE A 75 -12.48 2.93 -5.82
C PHE A 75 -13.12 4.33 -5.95
N TYR A 76 -14.17 4.61 -5.17
CA TYR A 76 -14.87 5.90 -5.16
C TYR A 76 -13.94 7.07 -4.78
N LEU A 77 -13.10 6.89 -3.76
CA LEU A 77 -12.13 7.88 -3.30
C LEU A 77 -10.91 8.02 -4.24
N GLY A 78 -10.88 7.32 -5.38
CA GLY A 78 -9.76 7.35 -6.31
C GLY A 78 -8.50 6.64 -5.81
N MET A 79 -8.60 5.84 -4.75
CA MET A 79 -7.49 5.05 -4.20
C MET A 79 -7.26 3.74 -4.98
N LEU A 80 -8.28 3.27 -5.70
CA LEU A 80 -8.20 2.17 -6.65
C LEU A 80 -8.74 2.61 -8.01
N THR A 81 -8.24 1.97 -9.08
CA THR A 81 -8.74 2.12 -10.44
C THR A 81 -8.87 0.75 -11.12
N ILE A 82 -9.60 0.68 -12.24
CA ILE A 82 -9.77 -0.56 -13.00
C ILE A 82 -8.47 -0.84 -13.77
N LYS A 83 -7.86 -2.00 -13.52
CA LYS A 83 -6.77 -2.55 -14.35
C LYS A 83 -7.33 -3.22 -15.60
N GLY A 84 -8.48 -3.90 -15.46
CA GLY A 84 -9.16 -4.60 -16.54
C GLY A 84 -10.33 -5.43 -16.02
N GLN A 85 -10.98 -6.15 -16.93
CA GLN A 85 -12.09 -7.05 -16.63
C GLN A 85 -11.60 -8.50 -16.79
N GLY A 86 -11.60 -9.27 -15.69
CA GLY A 86 -11.38 -10.71 -15.75
C GLY A 86 -12.66 -11.44 -16.20
N LEU A 87 -12.55 -12.75 -16.43
CA LEU A 87 -13.64 -13.62 -16.90
C LEU A 87 -14.97 -13.48 -16.13
N SER A 88 -14.92 -13.07 -14.85
CA SER A 88 -16.14 -12.81 -14.06
C SER A 88 -15.99 -11.69 -13.02
N VAL A 89 -14.83 -11.05 -12.91
CA VAL A 89 -14.55 -10.06 -11.84
C VAL A 89 -13.71 -8.90 -12.38
N THR A 90 -14.07 -7.67 -12.02
CA THR A 90 -13.27 -6.48 -12.27
C THR A 90 -11.97 -6.53 -11.45
N VAL A 91 -10.83 -6.42 -12.12
CA VAL A 91 -9.52 -6.39 -11.48
C VAL A 91 -9.17 -4.94 -11.18
N LEU A 92 -9.02 -4.61 -9.89
CA LEU A 92 -8.62 -3.29 -9.43
C LEU A 92 -7.11 -3.22 -9.17
N LYS A 93 -6.53 -2.02 -9.34
CA LYS A 93 -5.15 -1.70 -8.97
C LYS A 93 -5.06 -0.31 -8.33
N VAL A 94 -3.96 -0.02 -7.64
CA VAL A 94 -3.62 1.35 -7.23
C VAL A 94 -3.29 2.18 -8.47
N PRO A 95 -3.88 3.39 -8.65
CA PRO A 95 -3.82 4.11 -9.92
C PRO A 95 -2.45 4.69 -10.26
N ASN A 96 -1.72 5.19 -9.26
CA ASN A 96 -0.46 5.88 -9.47
C ASN A 96 0.45 5.78 -8.24
N TYR A 97 1.67 6.30 -8.36
CA TYR A 97 2.68 6.25 -7.29
C TYR A 97 2.30 7.08 -6.06
N VAL A 98 1.63 8.23 -6.24
CA VAL A 98 1.22 9.10 -5.13
C VAL A 98 0.29 8.36 -4.18
N ILE A 99 -0.72 7.65 -4.72
CA ILE A 99 -1.63 6.86 -3.90
C ILE A 99 -0.89 5.72 -3.17
N LYS A 100 0.13 5.10 -3.79
CA LYS A 100 0.97 4.10 -3.09
C LYS A 100 1.70 4.72 -1.89
N THR A 101 2.28 5.90 -2.05
CA THR A 101 2.97 6.61 -0.97
C THR A 101 2.03 6.95 0.18
N ILE A 102 0.81 7.42 -0.11
CA ILE A 102 -0.21 7.69 0.92
C ILE A 102 -0.51 6.42 1.73
N TYR A 103 -0.64 5.25 1.09
CA TYR A 103 -0.85 4.00 1.83
C TYR A 103 0.31 3.67 2.78
N TRP A 104 1.55 3.85 2.35
CA TRP A 104 2.72 3.62 3.22
C TRP A 104 2.79 4.61 4.38
N GLU A 105 2.54 5.91 4.12
CA GLU A 105 2.49 6.94 5.16
C GLU A 105 1.39 6.64 6.21
N GLN A 106 0.20 6.24 5.76
CA GLN A 106 -0.91 5.88 6.66
C GLN A 106 -0.58 4.65 7.50
N TYR A 107 0.07 3.65 6.91
CA TYR A 107 0.49 2.46 7.66
C TYR A 107 1.61 2.80 8.65
N PHE A 108 2.53 3.70 8.30
CA PHE A 108 3.56 4.19 9.21
C PHE A 108 2.95 4.92 10.41
N GLN A 109 1.98 5.80 10.18
CA GLN A 109 1.28 6.49 11.27
C GLN A 109 0.62 5.51 12.24
N ARG A 110 0.01 4.43 11.73
CA ARG A 110 -0.59 3.38 12.56
C ARG A 110 0.45 2.63 13.39
N ILE A 111 1.54 2.17 12.76
CA ILE A 111 2.62 1.48 13.48
C ILE A 111 3.25 2.43 14.51
N ASN A 112 3.49 3.69 14.16
CA ASN A 112 4.09 4.65 15.09
C ASN A 112 3.21 4.86 16.35
N LEU A 113 1.88 4.88 16.22
CA LEU A 113 0.98 4.94 17.38
C LEU A 113 1.11 3.73 18.32
N GLU A 114 1.45 2.57 17.79
CA GLU A 114 1.51 1.30 18.53
C GLU A 114 2.91 1.02 19.10
N TYR A 115 3.96 1.35 18.34
CA TYR A 115 5.36 1.01 18.65
C TYR A 115 6.25 2.23 18.94
N ASN A 116 5.67 3.45 18.98
CA ASN A 116 6.36 4.71 19.31
C ASN A 116 7.65 4.97 18.51
N ILE A 117 7.63 4.65 17.21
CA ILE A 117 8.78 4.81 16.31
C ILE A 117 8.96 6.28 15.95
N GLN A 118 10.04 6.90 16.42
CA GLN A 118 10.30 8.29 16.08
C GLN A 118 10.60 8.44 14.59
N THR A 119 9.86 9.32 13.90
CA THR A 119 10.08 9.65 12.48
C THR A 119 11.51 10.11 12.21
N LYS A 120 12.15 10.76 13.20
CA LYS A 120 13.54 11.19 13.13
C LYS A 120 14.47 9.99 12.95
N ASP A 121 14.35 8.97 13.78
CA ASP A 121 15.22 7.79 13.76
C ASP A 121 15.14 7.08 12.40
N VAL A 122 13.95 6.98 11.81
CA VAL A 122 13.77 6.40 10.48
C VAL A 122 14.43 7.26 9.40
N ARG A 123 14.30 8.59 9.47
CA ARG A 123 14.97 9.50 8.52
C ARG A 123 16.48 9.47 8.65
N ASP A 124 16.99 9.32 9.88
CA ASP A 124 18.42 9.20 10.14
C ASP A 124 18.94 7.87 9.55
N ALA A 125 18.24 6.76 9.77
CA ALA A 125 18.56 5.46 9.15
C ALA A 125 18.52 5.49 7.62
N ILE A 126 17.53 6.14 7.01
CA ILE A 126 17.48 6.30 5.54
C ILE A 126 18.59 7.23 5.04
N THR A 127 19.00 8.20 5.86
CA THR A 127 20.16 9.06 5.55
C THR A 127 21.45 8.25 5.54
N GLU A 128 21.65 7.36 6.51
CA GLU A 128 22.77 6.41 6.52
C GLU A 128 22.79 5.56 5.24
N MET A 129 21.62 5.06 4.84
CA MET A 129 21.47 4.24 3.65
C MET A 129 21.78 5.00 2.35
N ARG A 130 21.31 6.25 2.22
CA ARG A 130 21.47 7.02 0.97
C ARG A 130 22.79 7.76 0.83
N VAL A 131 23.43 8.13 1.94
CA VAL A 131 24.68 8.91 1.95
C VAL A 131 25.90 8.03 2.15
N TYR A 132 25.86 7.08 3.10
CA TYR A 132 27.00 6.26 3.48
C TYR A 132 26.91 4.82 2.98
N GLY A 133 25.74 4.42 2.49
CA GLY A 133 25.55 3.09 1.96
C GLY A 133 25.33 2.06 3.07
N ASN A 134 24.86 2.48 4.24
CA ASN A 134 24.60 1.59 5.37
C ASN A 134 23.09 1.38 5.58
N ILE A 135 22.62 0.16 5.32
CA ILE A 135 21.21 -0.24 5.50
C ILE A 135 20.93 -0.83 6.90
N GLU A 136 21.96 -1.12 7.69
CA GLU A 136 21.84 -1.80 8.99
C GLU A 136 20.98 -1.02 9.96
N ALA A 137 21.14 0.30 10.03
CA ALA A 137 20.33 1.16 10.88
C ALA A 137 18.81 1.01 10.60
N LEU A 138 18.42 0.82 9.34
CA LEU A 138 17.02 0.61 8.97
C LEU A 138 16.55 -0.80 9.38
N ALA A 139 17.42 -1.80 9.20
CA ALA A 139 17.16 -3.17 9.59
C ALA A 139 17.02 -3.32 11.12
N GLU A 140 17.81 -2.61 11.91
CA GLU A 140 17.71 -2.58 13.37
C GLU A 140 16.38 -2.01 13.85
N ILE A 141 15.83 -0.99 13.19
CA ILE A 141 14.49 -0.47 13.51
C ILE A 141 13.45 -1.56 13.32
N ILE A 142 13.54 -2.34 12.24
CA ILE A 142 12.65 -3.50 12.01
C ILE A 142 12.82 -4.52 13.14
N GLY A 143 14.05 -4.80 13.57
CA GLY A 143 14.32 -5.71 14.70
C GLY A 143 13.60 -5.28 15.98
N LYS A 144 13.66 -4.00 16.34
CA LYS A 144 12.95 -3.47 17.51
C LYS A 144 11.43 -3.66 17.40
N ILE A 145 10.85 -3.40 16.22
CA ILE A 145 9.41 -3.62 15.99
C ILE A 145 9.06 -5.10 16.19
N LEU A 146 9.89 -6.00 15.67
CA LEU A 146 9.67 -7.44 15.76
C LEU A 146 9.80 -8.00 17.19
N GLU A 147 10.69 -7.42 17.99
CA GLU A 147 10.84 -7.76 19.41
C GLU A 147 9.55 -7.46 20.19
N ASP A 148 8.92 -6.33 19.89
CA ASP A 148 7.68 -5.85 20.53
C ASP A 148 6.41 -6.62 20.10
N LEU A 149 6.45 -7.36 18.97
CA LEU A 149 5.29 -8.13 18.50
C LEU A 149 4.91 -9.27 19.45
N PHE A 150 3.61 -9.58 19.54
CA PHE A 150 3.17 -10.77 20.28
C PHE A 150 3.56 -12.05 19.53
N ASN A 151 3.90 -13.11 20.29
CA ASN A 151 4.31 -14.40 19.70
C ASN A 151 3.23 -15.02 18.78
N ARG A 152 1.95 -14.69 19.01
CA ARG A 152 0.84 -15.12 18.15
C ARG A 152 0.93 -14.52 16.75
N ASP A 153 1.39 -13.28 16.64
CA ASP A 153 1.47 -12.56 15.36
C ASP A 153 2.60 -13.14 14.50
N LEU A 154 3.69 -13.60 15.13
CA LEU A 154 4.81 -14.27 14.47
C LEU A 154 4.45 -15.61 13.80
N MET A 155 3.40 -16.29 14.29
CA MET A 155 3.01 -17.60 13.74
C MET A 155 2.59 -17.50 12.26
N GLN A 156 1.97 -16.38 11.90
CA GLN A 156 1.53 -16.06 10.54
C GLN A 156 2.55 -15.19 9.77
N MET A 157 3.67 -14.84 10.40
CA MET A 157 4.67 -13.98 9.79
C MET A 157 5.40 -14.71 8.66
N ASP A 158 5.65 -13.95 7.60
CA ASP A 158 6.32 -14.37 6.39
C ASP A 158 7.09 -13.18 5.78
N GLU A 159 7.76 -13.42 4.65
CA GLU A 159 8.52 -12.40 3.91
C GLU A 159 7.68 -11.18 3.48
N LYS A 160 6.37 -11.35 3.24
CA LYS A 160 5.49 -10.24 2.83
C LYS A 160 5.28 -9.26 3.98
N HIS A 161 5.22 -9.74 5.22
CA HIS A 161 5.11 -8.89 6.40
C HIS A 161 6.38 -8.06 6.59
N ILE A 162 7.55 -8.69 6.51
CA ILE A 162 8.86 -8.00 6.59
C ILE A 162 8.95 -6.94 5.49
N LYS A 163 8.60 -7.30 4.25
CA LYS A 163 8.55 -6.36 3.13
C LYS A 163 7.63 -5.18 3.40
N MET A 164 6.44 -5.40 3.95
CA MET A 164 5.52 -4.31 4.27
C MET A 164 6.13 -3.36 5.30
N MET A 165 6.80 -3.88 6.34
CA MET A 165 7.49 -3.05 7.33
C MET A 165 8.59 -2.19 6.68
N PHE A 166 9.43 -2.78 5.81
CA PHE A 166 10.44 -2.02 5.06
C PHE A 166 9.82 -0.94 4.17
N LEU A 167 8.80 -1.28 3.37
CA LEU A 167 8.12 -0.32 2.49
C LEU A 167 7.51 0.84 3.28
N THR A 168 7.00 0.55 4.47
CA THR A 168 6.41 1.53 5.38
C THR A 168 7.45 2.51 5.88
N LEU A 169 8.58 2.02 6.40
CA LEU A 169 9.65 2.88 6.88
C LEU A 169 10.26 3.70 5.74
N LEU A 170 10.51 3.07 4.59
CA LEU A 170 11.03 3.72 3.39
C LEU A 170 10.07 4.77 2.84
N GLY A 171 8.76 4.55 2.94
CA GLY A 171 7.73 5.46 2.45
C GLY A 171 7.70 6.83 3.13
N ILE A 172 8.34 6.98 4.29
CA ILE A 172 8.47 8.25 5.01
C ILE A 172 9.43 9.20 4.28
N ASP A 173 10.44 8.65 3.61
CA ASP A 173 11.44 9.42 2.91
C ASP A 173 11.11 9.52 1.42
N ASN A 174 11.01 10.75 0.93
CA ASN A 174 10.59 11.00 -0.43
C ASN A 174 11.77 11.03 -1.43
N THR A 175 12.99 10.65 -1.03
CA THR A 175 14.19 10.76 -1.89
C THR A 175 14.33 9.64 -2.92
N TYR A 176 13.63 8.53 -2.70
CA TYR A 176 13.59 7.38 -3.60
C TYR A 176 12.23 7.21 -4.30
N PHE A 177 12.27 6.71 -5.54
CA PHE A 177 11.18 5.94 -6.12
C PHE A 177 11.31 4.49 -5.65
N ILE A 178 10.27 4.00 -4.98
CA ILE A 178 10.21 2.66 -4.40
C ILE A 178 9.42 1.76 -5.35
N GLN A 179 10.06 0.73 -5.88
CA GLN A 179 9.43 -0.31 -6.67
C GLN A 179 9.48 -1.61 -5.88
N SER A 180 8.31 -2.20 -5.61
CA SER A 180 8.18 -3.49 -4.96
C SER A 180 7.68 -4.53 -5.95
N GLU A 181 8.16 -5.77 -5.84
CA GLU A 181 7.82 -6.87 -6.74
C GLU A 181 8.10 -6.49 -8.20
N ALA A 182 9.25 -5.86 -8.44
CA ALA A 182 9.60 -5.41 -9.77
C ALA A 182 9.91 -6.63 -10.64
N GLU A 183 9.09 -6.85 -11.67
CA GLU A 183 9.26 -7.94 -12.61
C GLU A 183 10.63 -7.83 -13.29
N ASN A 184 11.34 -8.95 -13.26
CA ASN A 184 12.66 -9.09 -13.80
C ASN A 184 12.73 -10.37 -14.65
N SER A 185 13.62 -10.40 -15.65
CA SER A 185 13.76 -11.57 -16.53
C SER A 185 14.13 -12.86 -15.78
N LYS A 186 14.65 -12.75 -14.55
CA LYS A 186 15.04 -13.87 -13.67
C LYS A 186 14.18 -13.98 -12.40
N GLY A 187 13.06 -13.27 -12.28
CA GLY A 187 12.16 -13.32 -11.12
C GLY A 187 11.62 -11.96 -10.69
N TYR A 188 11.20 -11.82 -9.43
CA TYR A 188 10.69 -10.56 -8.90
C TYR A 188 11.64 -10.05 -7.80
N VAL A 189 12.10 -8.81 -7.95
CA VAL A 189 12.90 -8.15 -6.90
C VAL A 189 11.96 -7.65 -5.82
N ASP A 190 12.23 -7.98 -4.56
CA ASP A 190 11.41 -7.57 -3.42
C ASP A 190 11.24 -6.06 -3.33
N ILE A 191 12.37 -5.32 -3.27
CA ILE A 191 12.40 -3.86 -3.20
C ILE A 191 13.56 -3.32 -4.05
N MET A 192 13.24 -2.35 -4.90
CA MET A 192 14.18 -1.57 -5.68
C MET A 192 13.99 -0.07 -5.38
N LEU A 193 15.08 0.61 -5.08
CA LEU A 193 15.12 2.03 -4.71
C LEU A 193 15.92 2.81 -5.74
N LYS A 194 15.20 3.53 -6.59
CA LYS A 194 15.76 4.44 -7.58
C LYS A 194 15.82 5.85 -7.03
N ARG A 195 16.97 6.49 -7.05
CA ARG A 195 17.06 7.89 -6.59
C ARG A 195 16.22 8.80 -7.49
N LYS A 196 15.56 9.79 -6.92
CA LYS A 196 14.91 10.82 -7.73
C LYS A 196 15.95 11.82 -8.20
N ILE A 197 15.80 12.29 -9.44
CA ILE A 197 16.73 13.23 -10.07
C ILE A 197 16.86 14.51 -9.23
N GLN A 198 15.76 14.99 -8.64
CA GLN A 198 15.72 16.17 -7.79
C GLN A 198 16.53 16.07 -6.48
N TYR A 199 16.95 14.86 -6.09
CA TYR A 199 17.71 14.60 -4.86
C TYR A 199 19.07 13.96 -5.14
N LYS A 200 19.58 14.06 -6.39
CA LYS A 200 20.84 13.43 -6.80
C LYS A 200 22.02 13.78 -5.88
N ASP A 201 22.11 15.03 -5.43
CA ASP A 201 23.23 15.52 -4.61
C ASP A 201 23.24 14.96 -3.19
N ILE A 202 22.08 14.54 -2.70
CA ILE A 202 21.90 14.03 -1.33
C ILE A 202 21.63 12.53 -1.29
N THR A 203 21.49 11.87 -2.45
CA THR A 203 21.18 10.45 -2.58
C THR A 203 22.24 9.77 -3.46
N LYS A 204 23.36 9.42 -2.83
CA LYS A 204 24.54 8.84 -3.50
C LYS A 204 24.30 7.40 -3.93
N PHE A 205 23.57 6.63 -3.12
CA PHE A 205 23.34 5.21 -3.39
C PHE A 205 21.90 4.91 -3.81
N GLN A 206 21.76 3.93 -4.70
CA GLN A 206 20.52 3.29 -5.11
C GLN A 206 20.56 1.84 -4.66
N TRP A 207 19.41 1.19 -4.50
CA TRP A 207 19.38 -0.12 -3.83
C TRP A 207 18.54 -1.16 -4.55
N ILE A 208 19.01 -2.39 -4.49
CA ILE A 208 18.22 -3.60 -4.67
C ILE A 208 18.30 -4.35 -3.35
N ILE A 209 17.14 -4.65 -2.78
CA ILE A 209 17.02 -5.29 -1.48
C ILE A 209 16.22 -6.57 -1.70
N GLU A 210 16.82 -7.69 -1.33
CA GLU A 210 16.19 -9.01 -1.24
C GLU A 210 15.90 -9.30 0.23
N LEU A 211 14.70 -9.80 0.52
CA LEU A 211 14.26 -10.08 1.88
C LEU A 211 14.06 -11.58 2.06
N LYS A 212 14.50 -12.11 3.20
CA LYS A 212 14.21 -13.47 3.63
C LYS A 212 13.72 -13.48 5.06
N TYR A 213 12.78 -14.37 5.35
CA TYR A 213 12.28 -14.57 6.70
C TYR A 213 12.37 -16.05 7.06
N ILE A 214 13.00 -16.34 8.20
CA ILE A 214 13.18 -17.68 8.74
C ILE A 214 12.47 -17.75 10.07
N LYS A 215 11.58 -18.75 10.21
CA LYS A 215 10.91 -19.00 11.49
C LYS A 215 11.91 -19.53 12.51
N GLU A 216 11.63 -19.30 13.78
CA GLU A 216 12.49 -19.76 14.87
C GLU A 216 12.67 -21.30 14.92
N SER A 217 11.71 -22.06 14.37
CA SER A 217 11.82 -23.51 14.20
C SER A 217 12.80 -23.94 13.10
N GLU A 218 13.14 -23.04 12.18
CA GLU A 218 13.86 -23.33 10.95
C GLU A 218 15.28 -22.75 10.94
N ARG A 219 15.80 -22.23 12.06
CA ARG A 219 17.14 -21.58 12.17
C ARG A 219 18.28 -22.32 11.47
N LYS A 220 18.24 -23.66 11.43
CA LYS A 220 19.25 -24.50 10.77
C LYS A 220 19.34 -24.29 9.25
N THR A 221 18.37 -23.65 8.62
CA THR A 221 18.36 -23.36 7.18
C THR A 221 19.03 -22.04 6.81
N LEU A 222 19.50 -21.24 7.80
CA LEU A 222 20.07 -19.91 7.60
C LEU A 222 21.12 -19.85 6.48
N GLU A 223 22.14 -20.72 6.53
CA GLU A 223 23.21 -20.71 5.53
C GLU A 223 22.69 -21.02 4.12
N LYS A 224 21.73 -21.95 4.00
CA LYS A 224 21.11 -22.31 2.73
C LYS A 224 20.29 -21.15 2.17
N VAL A 225 19.45 -20.52 3.01
CA VAL A 225 18.62 -19.37 2.63
C VAL A 225 19.48 -18.18 2.24
N LYS A 226 20.61 -17.97 2.94
CA LYS A 226 21.59 -16.94 2.62
C LYS A 226 22.22 -17.16 1.25
N GLU A 227 22.66 -18.38 0.95
CA GLU A 227 23.23 -18.71 -0.36
C GLU A 227 22.20 -18.51 -1.50
N GLU A 228 20.97 -18.99 -1.31
CA GLU A 228 19.88 -18.81 -2.26
C GLU A 228 19.56 -17.33 -2.50
N GLY A 229 19.41 -16.53 -1.43
CA GLY A 229 19.15 -15.10 -1.51
C GLY A 229 20.27 -14.32 -2.21
N LEU A 230 21.54 -14.67 -1.95
CA LEU A 230 22.68 -14.05 -2.62
C LEU A 230 22.71 -14.39 -4.12
N ASN A 231 22.34 -15.62 -4.49
CA ASN A 231 22.25 -16.02 -5.89
C ASN A 231 21.11 -15.29 -6.62
N GLN A 232 19.95 -15.13 -5.97
CA GLN A 232 18.86 -14.30 -6.51
C GLN A 232 19.31 -12.85 -6.73
N LEU A 233 19.93 -12.24 -5.71
CA LEU A 233 20.38 -10.86 -5.74
C LEU A 233 21.43 -10.60 -6.84
N LYS A 234 22.38 -11.52 -7.03
CA LYS A 234 23.32 -11.49 -8.16
C LYS A 234 22.60 -11.59 -9.50
N GLY A 235 21.66 -12.52 -9.62
CA GLY A 235 20.85 -12.69 -10.82
C GLY A 235 20.07 -11.44 -11.20
N TYR A 236 19.51 -10.74 -10.22
CA TYR A 236 18.77 -9.49 -10.44
C TYR A 236 19.69 -8.34 -10.86
N ALA A 237 20.85 -8.20 -10.22
CA ALA A 237 21.81 -7.15 -10.55
C ALA A 237 22.36 -7.22 -11.99
N GLU A 238 22.44 -8.42 -12.56
CA GLU A 238 22.87 -8.63 -13.94
C GLU A 238 21.77 -8.35 -14.97
N SER A 239 20.54 -8.17 -14.52
CA SER A 239 19.41 -8.07 -15.44
C SER A 239 19.42 -6.74 -16.20
N LYS A 240 18.94 -6.81 -17.44
CA LYS A 240 18.84 -5.63 -18.31
C LYS A 240 17.92 -4.56 -17.70
N ILE A 241 16.82 -4.97 -17.06
CA ILE A 241 15.84 -4.07 -16.45
C ILE A 241 16.48 -3.26 -15.32
N VAL A 242 17.26 -3.91 -14.45
CA VAL A 242 17.96 -3.22 -13.36
C VAL A 242 18.98 -2.23 -13.91
N LYS A 243 19.77 -2.65 -14.90
CA LYS A 243 20.78 -1.78 -15.54
C LYS A 243 20.14 -0.57 -16.23
N GLU A 244 19.01 -0.76 -16.91
CA GLU A 244 18.26 0.31 -17.56
C GLU A 244 17.59 1.26 -16.55
N GLN A 245 17.05 0.74 -15.44
CA GLN A 245 16.30 1.54 -14.49
C GLN A 245 17.17 2.27 -13.47
N LEU A 246 18.18 1.60 -12.90
CA LEU A 246 19.03 2.16 -11.84
C LEU A 246 20.38 2.67 -12.39
N GLY A 247 20.88 2.09 -13.49
CA GLY A 247 22.27 2.28 -13.89
C GLY A 247 23.25 1.58 -12.94
N GLU A 248 24.54 1.62 -13.27
CA GLU A 248 25.59 0.95 -12.48
C GLU A 248 26.21 1.87 -11.40
N GLU A 249 26.10 3.19 -11.57
CA GLU A 249 26.70 4.17 -10.65
C GLU A 249 25.97 4.22 -9.30
N GLY A 250 26.69 3.88 -8.23
CA GLY A 250 26.17 3.93 -6.86
C GLY A 250 25.08 2.89 -6.56
N LEU A 251 24.97 1.82 -7.36
CA LEU A 251 24.07 0.72 -7.07
C LEU A 251 24.64 -0.17 -5.94
N LYS A 252 23.91 -0.25 -4.84
CA LYS A 252 24.15 -1.14 -3.71
C LYS A 252 23.14 -2.28 -3.71
N LYS A 253 23.56 -3.43 -3.18
CA LYS A 253 22.74 -4.65 -3.15
C LYS A 253 22.75 -5.16 -1.71
N ALA A 254 21.58 -5.41 -1.16
CA ALA A 254 21.44 -5.93 0.20
C ALA A 254 20.58 -7.18 0.21
N LEU A 255 21.05 -8.21 0.90
CA LEU A 255 20.22 -9.30 1.38
C LEU A 255 19.97 -9.06 2.86
N ILE A 256 18.69 -9.03 3.26
CA ILE A 256 18.29 -8.90 4.66
C ILE A 256 17.56 -10.18 5.04
N ILE A 257 18.10 -10.88 6.02
CA ILE A 257 17.51 -12.11 6.55
C ILE A 257 17.03 -11.82 7.96
N VAL A 258 15.74 -11.98 8.19
CA VAL A 258 15.13 -11.87 9.51
C VAL A 258 14.87 -13.28 10.04
N GLU A 259 15.40 -13.58 11.21
CA GLU A 259 15.27 -14.87 11.89
C GLU A 259 14.49 -14.68 13.19
N GLY A 260 13.25 -15.21 13.21
CA GLY A 260 12.36 -15.08 14.36
C GLY A 260 12.07 -13.62 14.73
N LYS A 261 12.34 -13.24 15.99
CA LYS A 261 11.99 -11.91 16.53
C LYS A 261 13.10 -10.88 16.50
N LYS A 262 14.36 -11.28 16.55
CA LYS A 262 15.45 -10.38 16.94
C LYS A 262 16.65 -10.43 16.02
N ASP A 263 16.90 -11.58 15.40
CA ASP A 263 18.16 -11.81 14.71
C ASP A 263 17.98 -11.33 13.27
N ILE A 264 18.63 -10.21 12.92
CA ILE A 264 18.60 -9.66 11.57
C ILE A 264 20.02 -9.63 11.02
N TYR A 265 20.20 -10.27 9.88
CA TYR A 265 21.48 -10.34 9.18
C TYR A 265 21.41 -9.52 7.91
N THR A 266 22.36 -8.60 7.76
CA THR A 266 22.55 -7.79 6.56
C THR A 266 23.78 -8.29 5.82
N VAL A 267 23.63 -8.56 4.52
CA VAL A 267 24.76 -8.89 3.65
C VAL A 267 24.74 -7.94 2.47
N GLN A 268 25.78 -7.12 2.34
CA GLN A 268 25.95 -6.23 1.20
C GLN A 268 26.87 -6.86 0.14
N LEU A 269 26.51 -6.71 -1.14
CA LEU A 269 27.31 -7.11 -2.31
C LEU A 269 27.80 -5.90 -3.11
#